data_AF-A0A9P8PR75-F1
#
_entry.id   AF-A0A9P8PR75-F1
#
_cell.length_a   1.000
_cell.length_b   1.000
_cell.length_c   1.000
_cell.angle_alpha   90.00
_cell.angle_beta   90.00
_cell.angle_gamma   90.00
#
_symmetry.space_group_name_H-M   'P 1'
#
loop_
_entity.id
_entity.type
_entity.pdbx_description
1 polymer ?
#
loop_
_entity_poly.entity_id
_entity_poly.type
_entity_poly.pdbx_seq_one_letter_code
_entity_poly.pdbx_strand_id
1 'polypeptide(L)'
;MNIWLDFHSVVLTIKFRVKVTNTFDTEYTGTIYTYIKNPGTLVLQIPNKTVTQKGFNYKFIRTSHIKNLDILSKTVNESQVAKIQSINLSKIDEIIKRNKESVELINKTRNSNVSTQAQQIFDAVFKTIPDVQWGPNNSIIILDEVKIQHPYSISSIKSIDGGESGALDLIKKIVDGVWLKIENEKKGG
;
A
#
# COMPACT_ATOMS: atom_id res chain seq x y z
N MET A 1 -18.94 -39.17 -18.35
CA MET A 1 -17.76 -39.02 -19.23
C MET A 1 -16.82 -38.03 -18.54
N ASN A 2 -15.95 -38.54 -17.68
CA ASN A 2 -15.07 -37.73 -16.85
C ASN A 2 -13.86 -37.30 -17.68
N ILE A 3 -13.88 -36.04 -18.12
CA ILE A 3 -12.74 -35.43 -18.79
C ILE A 3 -11.74 -35.07 -17.69
N TRP A 4 -10.76 -35.96 -17.48
CA TRP A 4 -9.51 -35.61 -16.84
C TRP A 4 -8.87 -34.51 -17.69
N LEU A 5 -8.97 -33.26 -17.23
CA LEU A 5 -8.24 -32.14 -17.81
C LEU A 5 -6.76 -32.37 -17.52
N ASP A 6 -6.07 -33.00 -18.47
CA ASP A 6 -4.63 -33.14 -18.47
C ASP A 6 -4.00 -31.73 -18.54
N PHE A 7 -3.56 -31.24 -17.38
CA PHE A 7 -2.92 -29.94 -17.22
C PHE A 7 -1.63 -29.79 -18.06
N HIS A 8 -1.10 -30.88 -18.65
CA HIS A 8 0.02 -30.82 -19.59
C HIS A 8 -0.34 -30.22 -20.96
N SER A 9 -1.59 -30.32 -21.41
CA SER A 9 -2.04 -29.77 -22.70
C SER A 9 -2.68 -28.39 -22.58
N VAL A 10 -2.67 -27.81 -21.38
CA VAL A 10 -3.29 -26.53 -21.10
C VAL A 10 -2.35 -25.40 -21.49
N VAL A 11 -2.22 -25.20 -22.82
CA VAL A 11 -2.24 -23.83 -23.33
C VAL A 11 -3.63 -23.31 -23.01
N LEU A 12 -3.83 -22.87 -21.76
CA LEU A 12 -5.06 -22.18 -21.32
C LEU A 12 -5.30 -21.13 -22.39
N THR A 13 -6.34 -21.31 -23.19
CA THR A 13 -6.66 -20.41 -24.27
C THR A 13 -6.97 -19.07 -23.63
N ILE A 14 -5.95 -18.21 -23.62
CA ILE A 14 -5.98 -16.87 -23.04
C ILE A 14 -7.25 -16.22 -23.58
N LYS A 15 -7.98 -15.51 -22.71
CA LYS A 15 -9.26 -14.83 -22.99
C LYS A 15 -10.56 -15.65 -22.83
N PHE A 16 -10.52 -16.91 -22.40
CA PHE A 16 -11.76 -17.61 -22.03
C PHE A 16 -12.36 -17.06 -20.73
N ARG A 17 -13.69 -16.95 -20.68
CA ARG A 17 -14.41 -16.61 -19.45
C ARG A 17 -14.68 -17.88 -18.68
N VAL A 18 -14.26 -17.92 -17.42
CA VAL A 18 -14.35 -19.10 -16.57
C VAL A 18 -14.96 -18.77 -15.22
N LYS A 19 -15.57 -19.78 -14.61
CA LYS A 19 -15.89 -19.80 -13.18
C LYS A 19 -14.91 -20.75 -12.51
N VAL A 20 -14.20 -20.24 -11.50
CA VAL A 20 -13.23 -21.01 -10.72
C VAL A 20 -13.76 -21.14 -9.30
N THR A 21 -13.87 -22.37 -8.81
CA THR A 21 -14.22 -22.68 -7.42
C THR A 21 -12.95 -23.12 -6.71
N ASN A 22 -12.60 -22.46 -5.61
CA ASN A 22 -11.41 -22.83 -4.83
C ASN A 22 -11.72 -23.97 -3.83
N THR A 23 -10.70 -24.44 -3.12
CA THR A 23 -10.81 -25.47 -2.07
C THR A 23 -11.63 -25.04 -0.85
N PHE A 24 -11.94 -23.75 -0.72
CA PHE A 24 -12.80 -23.18 0.33
C PHE A 24 -14.22 -22.90 -0.19
N ASP A 25 -14.61 -23.50 -1.33
CA ASP A 25 -15.91 -23.31 -1.99
C ASP A 25 -16.25 -21.85 -2.34
N THR A 26 -15.24 -20.98 -2.40
CA THR A 26 -15.36 -19.61 -2.91
C THR A 26 -15.27 -19.62 -4.43
N GLU A 27 -16.23 -18.97 -5.07
CA GLU A 27 -16.29 -18.86 -6.53
C GLU A 27 -15.77 -17.52 -7.04
N TYR A 28 -15.02 -17.56 -8.14
CA TYR A 28 -14.55 -16.39 -8.87
C TYR A 28 -14.92 -16.52 -10.34
N THR A 29 -15.60 -15.51 -10.88
CA THR A 29 -15.92 -15.44 -12.30
C THR A 29 -15.08 -14.35 -12.96
N GLY A 30 -14.32 -14.71 -14.00
CA GLY A 30 -13.46 -13.78 -14.70
C GLY A 30 -12.96 -14.33 -16.04
N THR A 31 -12.16 -13.52 -16.72
CA THR A 31 -11.50 -13.90 -17.97
C THR A 31 -10.08 -14.35 -17.67
N ILE A 32 -9.63 -15.47 -18.24
CA ILE A 32 -8.25 -15.94 -18.08
C ILE A 32 -7.31 -14.94 -18.73
N TYR A 33 -6.51 -14.27 -17.91
CA TYR A 33 -5.52 -13.31 -18.35
C TYR A 33 -4.21 -14.00 -18.74
N THR A 34 -3.68 -14.81 -17.84
CA THR A 34 -2.47 -15.61 -18.09
C THR A 34 -2.41 -16.82 -17.15
N TYR A 35 -1.53 -17.75 -17.47
CA TYR A 35 -1.15 -18.87 -16.62
C TYR A 35 0.36 -18.91 -16.46
N ILE A 36 0.81 -18.93 -15.22
CA ILE A 36 2.24 -19.00 -14.87
C ILE A 36 2.54 -20.45 -14.49
N LYS A 37 3.27 -21.17 -15.35
CA LYS A 37 3.55 -22.62 -15.19
C LYS A 37 4.23 -22.95 -13.86
N ASN A 38 5.24 -22.16 -13.47
CA ASN A 38 5.95 -22.29 -12.19
C ASN A 38 5.77 -20.95 -11.46
N PRO A 39 4.96 -20.86 -10.38
CA PRO A 39 4.56 -21.93 -9.45
C PRO A 39 3.16 -22.54 -9.68
N GLY A 40 2.61 -22.51 -10.90
CA GLY A 40 1.27 -23.02 -11.19
C GLY A 40 0.19 -22.04 -10.74
N THR A 41 0.19 -20.83 -11.30
CA THR A 41 -0.74 -19.76 -10.92
C THR A 41 -1.61 -19.33 -12.09
N LEU A 42 -2.92 -19.45 -11.92
CA LEU A 42 -3.93 -18.92 -12.82
C LEU A 42 -4.22 -17.45 -12.44
N VAL A 43 -4.19 -16.56 -13.43
CA VAL A 43 -4.54 -15.15 -13.26
C VAL A 43 -5.87 -14.88 -13.96
N LEU A 44 -6.87 -14.48 -13.19
CA LEU A 44 -8.17 -14.05 -13.70
C LEU A 44 -8.27 -12.53 -13.72
N GLN A 45 -8.71 -11.99 -14.84
CA GLN A 45 -9.14 -10.60 -14.98
C GLN A 45 -10.63 -10.50 -14.66
N ILE A 46 -10.99 -9.69 -13.68
CA ILE A 46 -12.35 -9.50 -13.17
C ILE A 46 -12.74 -8.03 -13.44
N PRO A 47 -13.77 -7.77 -14.26
CA PRO A 47 -14.25 -6.41 -14.49
C PRO A 47 -14.66 -5.75 -13.18
N ASN A 48 -14.13 -4.55 -12.91
CA ASN A 48 -14.58 -3.77 -11.77
C ASN A 48 -15.90 -3.07 -12.14
N LYS A 49 -16.94 -3.23 -11.31
CA LYS A 49 -18.26 -2.63 -11.52
C LYS A 49 -18.39 -1.24 -10.87
N THR A 50 -17.29 -0.52 -10.61
CA THR A 50 -17.38 0.84 -10.04
C THR A 50 -17.71 1.87 -11.12
N VAL A 51 -18.63 2.77 -10.78
CA VAL A 51 -19.32 3.73 -11.67
C VAL A 51 -18.37 4.66 -12.45
N THR A 52 -17.14 4.86 -11.98
CA THR A 52 -16.25 5.93 -12.46
C THR A 52 -15.03 5.47 -13.25
N GLN A 53 -14.68 4.18 -13.30
CA GLN A 53 -13.52 3.71 -14.06
C GLN A 53 -13.75 2.33 -14.69
N LYS A 54 -13.52 2.22 -16.00
CA LYS A 54 -13.38 0.94 -16.73
C LYS A 54 -12.07 0.25 -16.32
N GLY A 55 -11.99 -0.18 -15.06
CA GLY A 55 -10.86 -0.86 -14.48
C GLY A 55 -11.05 -2.37 -14.42
N PHE A 56 -9.96 -3.10 -14.27
CA PHE A 56 -9.98 -4.54 -14.05
C PHE A 56 -9.22 -4.90 -12.78
N ASN A 57 -9.81 -5.77 -11.97
CA ASN A 57 -9.14 -6.41 -10.85
C ASN A 57 -8.50 -7.71 -11.32
N TYR A 58 -7.34 -8.07 -10.78
CA TYR A 58 -6.68 -9.33 -11.10
C TYR A 58 -6.66 -10.24 -9.88
N LYS A 59 -7.09 -11.49 -10.07
CA LYS A 59 -7.07 -12.51 -9.03
C LYS A 59 -6.05 -13.59 -9.39
N PHE A 60 -5.07 -13.76 -8.51
CA PHE A 60 -4.06 -14.80 -8.62
C PHE A 60 -4.53 -16.01 -7.81
N ILE A 61 -4.62 -17.17 -8.45
CA ILE A 61 -5.10 -18.41 -7.85
C ILE A 61 -4.09 -19.51 -8.17
N ARG A 62 -3.46 -20.10 -7.16
CA ARG A 62 -2.63 -21.30 -7.37
C ARG A 62 -3.53 -22.45 -7.82
N THR A 63 -3.10 -23.18 -8.84
CA THR A 63 -3.85 -24.33 -9.38
C THR A 63 -4.06 -25.42 -8.33
N SER A 64 -3.13 -25.56 -7.38
CA SER A 64 -3.26 -26.46 -6.22
C SER A 64 -4.46 -26.16 -5.32
N HIS A 65 -5.03 -24.95 -5.40
CA HIS A 65 -6.20 -24.52 -4.62
C HIS A 65 -7.47 -24.42 -5.49
N ILE A 66 -7.43 -24.91 -6.74
CA ILE A 66 -8.60 -24.95 -7.62
C ILE A 66 -9.27 -26.31 -7.45
N LYS A 67 -10.53 -26.29 -7.00
CA LYS A 67 -11.38 -27.47 -6.87
C LYS A 67 -12.09 -27.77 -8.18
N ASN A 68 -12.65 -26.74 -8.83
CA ASN A 68 -13.32 -26.87 -10.12
C ASN A 68 -13.07 -25.64 -11.01
N LEU A 69 -13.08 -25.85 -12.33
CA LEU A 69 -12.98 -24.79 -13.34
C LEU A 69 -13.99 -25.06 -14.46
N ASP A 70 -15.00 -24.21 -14.55
CA ASP A 70 -16.05 -24.27 -15.58
C ASP A 70 -15.80 -23.21 -16.66
N ILE A 71 -15.84 -23.61 -17.93
CA ILE A 71 -15.74 -22.67 -19.06
C ILE A 71 -17.12 -22.09 -19.35
N LEU A 72 -17.29 -20.79 -19.10
CA LEU A 72 -18.55 -20.07 -19.33
C LEU A 72 -18.65 -19.53 -20.76
N SER A 73 -17.53 -19.08 -21.34
CA SER A 73 -17.47 -18.62 -22.73
C SER A 73 -16.09 -18.83 -23.33
N LYS A 74 -16.09 -19.29 -24.59
CA LYS A 74 -14.91 -19.38 -25.45
C LYS A 74 -14.74 -18.17 -26.36
N THR A 75 -15.77 -17.31 -26.47
CA THR A 75 -15.71 -16.10 -27.30
C THR A 75 -15.14 -14.93 -26.51
N VAL A 76 -14.23 -14.21 -27.15
CA VAL A 76 -13.51 -13.09 -26.53
C VAL A 76 -14.15 -11.79 -26.98
N ASN A 77 -14.68 -11.03 -26.05
CA ASN A 77 -14.96 -9.62 -26.31
C ASN A 77 -13.69 -8.82 -26.03
N GLU A 78 -12.99 -8.38 -27.07
CA GLU A 78 -11.74 -7.62 -26.93
C GLU A 78 -11.92 -6.31 -26.16
N SER A 79 -13.12 -5.74 -26.15
CA SER A 79 -13.46 -4.56 -25.34
C SER A 79 -13.47 -4.83 -23.84
N GLN A 80 -13.48 -6.10 -23.43
CA GLN A 80 -13.50 -6.55 -22.03
C GLN A 80 -12.14 -7.10 -21.56
N VAL A 81 -11.12 -7.09 -22.42
CA VAL A 81 -9.76 -7.51 -22.08
C VAL A 81 -8.91 -6.26 -21.85
N ALA A 82 -8.11 -6.26 -20.78
CA ALA A 82 -7.25 -5.13 -20.46
C ALA A 82 -6.17 -5.03 -21.52
N LYS A 83 -6.08 -3.88 -22.19
CA LYS A 83 -4.93 -3.58 -23.04
C LYS A 83 -3.75 -3.25 -22.13
N ILE A 84 -2.66 -3.99 -22.30
CA ILE A 84 -1.39 -3.65 -21.66
C ILE A 84 -0.98 -2.27 -22.19
N GLN A 85 -0.94 -1.28 -21.31
CA GLN A 85 -0.45 0.04 -21.67
C GLN A 85 1.06 -0.04 -21.89
N SER A 86 1.58 0.68 -22.88
CA SER A 86 3.01 0.79 -23.07
C SER A 86 3.64 1.45 -21.85
N ILE A 87 4.78 0.90 -21.41
CA ILE A 87 5.55 1.51 -20.33
C ILE A 87 6.08 2.84 -20.86
N ASN A 88 5.73 3.93 -20.19
CA ASN A 88 6.31 5.23 -20.51
C ASN A 88 7.72 5.32 -19.94
N LEU A 89 8.71 5.02 -20.77
CA LEU A 89 10.13 5.04 -20.40
C LEU A 89 10.61 6.43 -19.95
N SER A 90 9.97 7.52 -20.41
CA SER A 90 10.37 8.88 -20.02
C SER A 90 10.11 9.18 -18.54
N LYS A 91 9.25 8.40 -17.87
CA LYS A 91 8.98 8.55 -16.43
C LYS A 91 9.96 7.81 -15.54
N ILE A 92 10.83 6.95 -16.10
CA ILE A 92 11.73 6.10 -15.31
C ILE A 92 12.70 6.97 -14.50
N ASP A 93 13.31 7.97 -15.12
CA ASP A 93 14.28 8.84 -14.44
C ASP A 93 13.63 9.65 -13.31
N GLU A 94 12.40 10.14 -13.52
CA GLU A 94 11.63 10.82 -12.48
C GLU A 94 11.30 9.88 -11.30
N ILE A 95 10.96 8.62 -11.58
CA ILE A 95 10.70 7.60 -10.55
C ILE A 95 11.98 7.31 -9.77
N ILE A 96 13.11 7.13 -10.46
CA ILE A 96 14.40 6.88 -9.82
C ILE A 96 14.79 8.06 -8.92
N LYS A 97 14.69 9.28 -9.44
CA LYS A 97 14.99 10.51 -8.69
C LYS A 97 14.13 10.61 -7.42
N ARG A 98 12.81 10.48 -7.56
CA ARG A 98 11.87 10.52 -6.42
C ARG A 98 12.20 9.46 -5.36
N ASN A 99 12.52 8.25 -5.77
CA ASN A 99 12.84 7.16 -4.84
C ASN A 99 14.16 7.43 -4.11
N LYS A 100 15.18 7.95 -4.81
CA LYS A 100 16.45 8.36 -4.18
C LYS A 100 16.25 9.46 -3.16
N GLU A 101 15.54 10.53 -3.55
CA GLU A 101 15.21 11.65 -2.66
C GLU A 101 14.45 11.17 -1.42
N SER A 102 13.50 10.24 -1.58
CA SER A 102 12.76 9.67 -0.45
C SER A 102 13.66 8.87 0.50
N VAL A 103 14.62 8.10 -0.01
CA VAL A 103 15.56 7.35 0.83
C VAL A 103 16.54 8.28 1.55
N GLU A 104 17.07 9.27 0.85
CA GLU A 104 17.94 10.29 1.45
C GLU A 104 17.22 11.05 2.56
N LEU A 105 15.95 11.39 2.35
CA LEU A 105 15.15 12.08 3.35
C LEU A 105 14.93 11.24 4.60
N ILE A 106 14.59 9.96 4.44
CA ILE A 106 14.46 9.01 5.56
C ILE A 106 15.77 8.91 6.34
N ASN A 107 16.92 8.86 5.66
CA ASN A 107 18.21 8.78 6.32
C ASN A 107 18.57 10.07 7.07
N LYS A 108 18.18 11.24 6.55
CA LYS A 108 18.42 12.53 7.22
C LYS A 108 17.53 12.73 8.45
N THR A 109 16.29 12.26 8.42
CA THR A 109 15.31 12.48 9.50
C THR A 109 15.29 11.38 10.55
N ARG A 110 15.92 10.23 10.29
CA ARG A 110 15.99 9.12 11.23
C ARG A 110 17.00 9.38 12.34
N ASN A 111 16.56 9.23 13.59
CA ASN A 111 17.42 9.26 14.77
C ASN A 111 17.42 7.86 15.43
N SER A 112 18.58 7.22 15.50
CA SER A 112 18.72 5.87 16.10
C SER A 112 18.75 5.89 17.62
N ASN A 113 18.92 7.06 18.24
CA ASN A 113 19.08 7.22 19.69
C ASN A 113 17.76 7.54 20.41
N VAL A 114 16.64 7.52 19.69
CA VAL A 114 15.31 7.81 20.24
C VAL A 114 14.41 6.58 20.23
N SER A 115 13.35 6.62 21.03
CA SER A 115 12.35 5.57 21.02
C SER A 115 11.59 5.54 19.68
N THR A 116 11.04 4.38 19.34
CA THR A 116 10.19 4.23 18.14
C THR A 116 9.02 5.21 18.15
N GLN A 117 8.43 5.48 19.32
CA GLN A 117 7.35 6.44 19.47
C GLN A 117 7.81 7.86 19.16
N ALA A 118 9.00 8.26 19.61
CA ALA A 118 9.57 9.57 19.32
C ALA A 118 9.81 9.76 17.81
N GLN A 119 10.35 8.75 17.13
CA GLN A 119 10.50 8.78 15.67
C GLN A 119 9.15 8.85 14.96
N GLN A 120 8.13 8.09 15.40
CA GLN A 120 6.78 8.15 14.83
C GLN A 120 6.15 9.53 14.95
N ILE A 121 6.35 10.21 16.09
CA ILE A 121 5.90 11.60 16.30
C ILE A 121 6.65 12.54 15.36
N PHE A 122 7.98 12.43 15.27
CA PHE A 122 8.78 13.22 14.34
C PHE A 122 8.27 13.05 12.90
N ASP A 123 8.08 11.81 12.44
CA ASP A 123 7.65 11.51 11.08
C ASP A 123 6.25 12.06 10.77
N ALA A 124 5.34 12.05 11.75
CA ALA A 124 4.00 12.60 11.59
C ALA A 124 4.00 14.13 11.50
N VAL A 125 4.84 14.79 12.31
CA VAL A 125 5.06 16.22 12.26
C VAL A 125 5.72 16.61 10.94
N PHE A 126 6.80 15.93 10.55
CA PHE A 126 7.56 16.18 9.32
C PHE A 126 6.70 16.08 8.05
N LYS A 127 5.72 15.17 8.02
CA LYS A 127 4.75 15.06 6.92
C LYS A 127 3.83 16.27 6.77
N THR A 128 3.57 16.97 7.87
CA THR A 128 2.63 18.11 7.91
C THR A 128 3.37 19.44 7.85
N ILE A 129 4.50 19.52 8.54
CA ILE A 129 5.37 20.69 8.68
C ILE A 129 6.80 20.21 8.39
N PRO A 130 7.31 20.41 7.16
CA PRO A 130 8.63 19.91 6.77
C PRO A 130 9.81 20.56 7.52
N ASP A 131 9.58 21.73 8.11
CA ASP A 131 10.57 22.44 8.92
C ASP A 131 10.56 21.92 10.37
N VAL A 132 11.13 20.72 10.52
CA VAL A 132 11.29 20.05 11.81
C VAL A 132 12.64 19.35 11.87
N GLN A 133 13.30 19.47 13.02
CA GLN A 133 14.65 18.97 13.23
C GLN A 133 14.83 18.35 14.62
N TRP A 134 15.80 17.45 14.73
CA TRP A 134 16.23 16.93 16.03
C TRP A 134 17.12 17.96 16.71
N GLY A 135 16.63 18.48 17.82
CA GLY A 135 17.37 19.37 18.71
C GLY A 135 18.16 18.65 19.81
N PRO A 136 18.77 19.42 20.72
CA PRO A 136 19.53 18.89 21.85
C PRO A 136 18.69 17.94 22.73
N ASN A 137 19.34 16.93 23.32
CA ASN A 137 18.68 15.93 24.16
C ASN A 137 17.51 15.22 23.46
N ASN A 138 17.65 14.98 22.15
CA ASN A 138 16.65 14.34 21.32
C ASN A 138 15.28 15.05 21.33
N SER A 139 15.24 16.36 21.58
CA SER A 139 13.99 17.13 21.43
C SER A 139 13.62 17.28 19.96
N ILE A 140 12.33 17.39 19.67
CA ILE A 140 11.85 17.75 18.33
C ILE A 140 11.65 19.26 18.32
N ILE A 141 12.29 19.97 17.39
CA ILE A 141 12.14 21.42 17.20
C ILE A 141 11.38 21.63 15.89
N ILE A 142 10.26 22.35 15.95
CA ILE A 142 9.36 22.64 14.84
C ILE A 142 9.36 24.14 14.59
N LEU A 143 9.62 24.58 13.36
CA LEU A 143 9.61 25.99 12.93
C LEU A 143 10.48 26.92 13.79
N ASP A 144 11.45 26.36 14.53
CA ASP A 144 12.21 27.06 15.60
C ASP A 144 11.35 27.76 16.67
N GLU A 145 10.03 27.51 16.68
CA GLU A 145 9.05 28.11 17.59
C GLU A 145 8.55 27.13 18.64
N VAL A 146 8.48 25.84 18.31
CA VAL A 146 7.88 24.81 19.18
C VAL A 146 8.87 23.69 19.46
N LYS A 147 8.92 23.28 20.72
CA LYS A 147 9.78 22.21 21.20
C LYS A 147 8.95 21.11 21.85
N ILE A 148 9.23 19.86 21.47
CA ILE A 148 8.69 18.66 22.11
C ILE A 148 9.85 17.91 22.76
N GLN A 149 9.75 17.65 24.05
CA GLN A 149 10.79 16.93 24.79
C GLN A 149 10.26 15.58 25.27
N HIS A 150 11.16 14.67 25.66
CA HIS A 150 10.78 13.46 26.36
C HIS A 150 9.85 13.80 27.56
N PRO A 151 8.71 13.11 27.75
CA PRO A 151 8.28 11.83 27.16
C PRO A 151 7.51 11.92 25.82
N TYR A 152 7.59 13.03 25.10
CA TYR A 152 6.90 13.29 23.82
C TYR A 152 5.37 13.24 23.92
N SER A 153 4.85 13.62 25.09
CA SER A 153 3.43 13.77 25.38
C SER A 153 2.93 15.16 24.98
N ILE A 154 1.61 15.34 24.91
CA ILE A 154 0.98 16.65 24.67
C ILE A 154 1.41 17.68 25.73
N SER A 155 1.58 17.25 26.98
CA SER A 155 2.06 18.11 28.09
C SER A 155 3.52 18.53 27.96
N SER A 156 4.31 17.83 27.15
CA SER A 156 5.73 18.13 26.92
C SER A 156 5.98 19.12 25.77
N ILE A 157 4.91 19.55 25.09
CA ILE A 157 4.96 20.52 23.99
C ILE A 157 5.00 21.92 24.59
N LYS A 158 6.01 22.70 24.22
CA LYS A 158 6.22 24.08 24.69
C LYS A 158 6.62 24.98 23.54
N SER A 159 6.16 26.23 23.55
CA SER A 159 6.76 27.28 22.72
C SER A 159 8.16 27.61 23.24
N ILE A 160 9.08 27.90 22.34
CA ILE A 160 10.46 28.31 22.66
C ILE A 160 10.45 29.75 23.21
N ASP A 161 9.68 30.65 22.61
CA ASP A 161 9.62 32.07 22.98
C ASP A 161 8.49 32.40 23.99
N GLY A 162 7.77 31.39 24.49
CA GLY A 162 6.70 31.57 25.48
C GLY A 162 5.39 32.18 24.94
N GLY A 163 5.31 32.52 23.65
CA GLY A 163 4.08 32.98 23.00
C GLY A 163 3.14 31.85 22.55
N GLU A 164 1.85 32.16 22.39
CA GLU A 164 0.90 31.26 21.71
C GLU A 164 1.15 31.32 20.19
N SER A 165 1.86 30.32 19.66
CA SER A 165 1.97 30.11 18.21
C SER A 165 0.75 29.34 17.72
N GLY A 166 0.16 29.77 16.59
CA GLY A 166 -0.90 29.00 15.92
C GLY A 166 -0.47 27.58 15.53
N ALA A 167 0.85 27.32 15.48
CA ALA A 167 1.41 25.99 15.28
C ALA A 167 1.21 25.04 16.47
N LEU A 168 1.10 25.55 17.71
CA LEU A 168 0.98 24.71 18.92
C LEU A 168 -0.24 23.80 18.87
N ASP A 169 -1.41 24.34 18.54
CA ASP A 169 -2.66 23.57 18.55
C ASP A 169 -2.68 22.51 17.45
N LEU A 170 -2.08 22.82 16.29
CA LEU A 170 -1.88 21.86 15.21
C LEU A 170 -0.93 20.73 15.66
N ILE A 171 0.20 21.07 16.27
CA ILE A 171 1.19 20.09 16.75
C ILE A 171 0.59 19.21 17.85
N LYS A 172 -0.16 19.78 18.80
CA LYS A 172 -0.88 19.01 19.83
C LYS A 172 -1.84 17.98 19.20
N LYS A 173 -2.63 18.40 18.19
CA LYS A 173 -3.54 17.49 17.47
C LYS A 173 -2.80 16.37 16.73
N ILE A 174 -1.67 16.68 16.09
CA ILE A 174 -0.85 15.67 15.41
C ILE A 174 -0.31 14.65 16.41
N VAL A 175 0.29 15.14 17.50
CA VAL A 175 0.88 14.28 18.56
C VAL A 175 -0.19 13.40 19.19
N ASP A 176 -1.36 13.95 19.51
CA ASP A 176 -2.50 13.20 20.06
C ASP A 176 -2.95 12.08 19.10
N GLY A 177 -3.13 12.39 17.81
CA GLY A 177 -3.49 11.42 16.78
C GLY A 177 -2.47 10.29 16.63
N VAL A 178 -1.17 10.59 16.78
CA VAL A 178 -0.11 9.57 16.77
C VAL A 178 -0.22 8.66 18.00
N TRP A 179 -0.42 9.22 19.19
CA TRP A 179 -0.58 8.43 20.41
C TRP A 179 -1.81 7.53 20.36
N LEU A 180 -2.96 8.03 19.89
CA LEU A 180 -4.16 7.23 19.67
C LEU A 180 -3.90 6.05 18.72
N LYS A 181 -3.14 6.29 17.66
CA LYS A 181 -2.75 5.22 16.72
C LYS A 181 -1.87 4.17 17.38
N ILE A 182 -0.85 4.59 18.12
CA ILE A 182 0.06 3.69 18.85
C ILE A 182 -0.71 2.86 19.88
N GLU A 183 -1.68 3.43 20.58
CA GLU A 183 -2.51 2.71 21.55
C GLU A 183 -3.43 1.68 20.89
N ASN A 184 -4.03 2.03 19.75
CA ASN A 184 -4.88 1.11 18.99
C ASN A 184 -4.07 -0.08 18.44
N GLU A 185 -2.85 0.16 17.96
CA GLU A 185 -1.93 -0.89 17.51
C GLU A 185 -1.54 -1.85 18.65
N LYS A 186 -1.42 -1.36 19.89
CA LYS A 186 -1.15 -2.20 21.07
C LYS A 186 -2.33 -3.06 21.52
N LYS A 187 -3.58 -2.59 21.31
CA LYS A 187 -4.80 -3.28 21.74
C LYS A 187 -5.30 -4.32 20.74
N GLY A 188 -4.87 -4.23 19.48
CA GLY A 188 -5.27 -5.13 18.39
C GLY A 188 -4.26 -6.23 18.05
N GLY A 189 -3.28 -6.50 18.92
CA GLY A 189 -2.26 -7.53 18.75
C GLY A 189 -2.54 -8.80 19.56
#